data_AF-W4EVR7-F1
#
_entry.id   AF-W4EVR7-F1
#
_cell.length_a   1.000
_cell.length_b   1.000
_cell.length_c   1.000
_cell.angle_alpha   90.00
_cell.angle_beta   90.00
_cell.angle_gamma   90.00
#
_symmetry.space_group_name_H-M   'P 1'
#
loop_
_entity.id
_entity.type
_entity.pdbx_description
1 polymer ?
#
loop_
_entity_poly.entity_id
_entity_poly.type
_entity_poly.pdbx_seq_one_letter_code
_entity_poly.pdbx_strand_id
1 'polypeptide(L)' 'MNITLKESKIQFKNPVIGQPTRAVEEHYYARRIVAIVDGVARQFRFMANELPFVADEGEMIAAIETQLNKEQTNAE' A
#
# COMPACT_ATOMS: atom_id res chain seq x y z
N MET A 1 -1.68 13.88 11.96
CA MET A 1 -1.03 12.60 12.28
C MET A 1 0.41 12.68 11.84
N ASN A 2 1.37 12.28 12.67
CA ASN A 2 2.76 12.23 12.23
C ASN A 2 3.03 10.86 11.60
N ILE A 3 3.06 10.80 10.26
CA ILE A 3 3.19 9.56 9.48
C ILE A 3 4.58 9.53 8.87
N THR A 4 5.39 8.54 9.26
CA THR A 4 6.72 8.30 8.67
C THR A 4 6.71 6.96 7.95
N LEU A 5 6.91 6.97 6.63
CA LEU A 5 7.06 5.76 5.84
C LEU A 5 8.38 5.08 6.21
N LYS A 6 8.32 3.82 6.66
CA LYS A 6 9.51 3.04 7.01
C LYS A 6 9.92 2.09 5.88
N GLU A 7 8.96 1.37 5.31
CA GLU A 7 9.21 0.47 4.20
C GLU A 7 7.98 0.39 3.28
N SER A 8 8.22 0.24 1.98
CA SER A 8 7.19 -0.12 1.01
C SER A 8 7.62 -1.39 0.26
N LYS A 9 6.69 -2.34 0.13
CA LYS A 9 6.90 -3.64 -0.52
C LYS A 9 5.82 -3.85 -1.56
N ILE A 10 6.24 -3.93 -2.82
CA ILE A 10 5.36 -4.22 -3.95
C ILE A 10 5.17 -5.74 -4.04
N GLN A 11 3.93 -6.16 -4.19
CA GLN A 11 3.54 -7.54 -4.45
C GLN A 11 3.06 -7.66 -5.88
N PHE A 12 3.63 -8.62 -6.60
CA PHE A 12 3.21 -8.97 -7.95
C PHE A 12 2.29 -10.20 -7.92
N LYS A 13 1.46 -10.34 -8.95
CA LYS A 13 0.63 -11.52 -9.19
C LYS A 13 1.52 -12.74 -9.45
N ASN A 14 0.99 -13.92 -9.14
CA ASN A 14 1.68 -15.16 -9.42
C ASN A 14 1.94 -15.32 -10.93
N PRO A 15 3.09 -15.90 -11.33
CA PRO A 15 3.38 -16.18 -12.72
C PRO A 15 2.34 -17.12 -13.32
N VAL A 16 1.91 -16.83 -14.55
CA VAL A 16 1.06 -17.72 -15.33
C VAL A 16 1.95 -18.67 -16.13
N ILE A 17 1.66 -19.97 -16.07
CA ILE A 17 2.42 -21.00 -16.78
C ILE A 17 2.38 -20.68 -18.28
N GLY A 18 3.56 -20.59 -18.92
CA GLY A 18 3.69 -20.24 -20.34
C GLY A 18 3.83 -18.75 -20.64
N GLN A 19 3.75 -17.86 -19.64
CA GLN A 19 4.07 -16.44 -19.77
C GLN A 19 5.36 -16.07 -19.04
N PRO A 20 6.20 -15.18 -19.61
CA PRO A 20 7.37 -14.68 -18.91
C PRO A 20 6.95 -13.84 -17.71
N THR A 21 7.53 -14.11 -16.53
CA THR A 21 7.28 -13.31 -15.33
C THR A 21 7.98 -11.96 -15.48
N ARG A 22 7.22 -10.87 -15.43
CA ARG A 22 7.75 -9.51 -15.55
C ARG A 22 7.30 -8.65 -14.38
N ALA A 23 8.22 -7.88 -13.82
CA ALA A 23 7.92 -6.86 -12.81
C ALA A 23 7.38 -5.58 -13.48
N VAL A 24 6.25 -5.71 -14.18
CA VAL A 24 5.55 -4.61 -14.85
C VAL A 24 4.22 -4.31 -14.16
N GLU A 25 3.67 -3.13 -14.44
CA GLU A 25 2.38 -2.67 -13.89
C GLU A 25 1.23 -3.67 -14.08
N GLU A 26 1.22 -4.43 -15.18
CA GLU A 26 0.18 -5.42 -15.49
C GLU A 26 0.11 -6.55 -14.46
N HIS A 27 1.26 -6.89 -13.87
CA HIS A 27 1.40 -7.89 -12.84
C HIS A 27 1.36 -7.29 -11.43
N TYR A 28 1.14 -5.98 -11.27
CA TYR A 28 0.98 -5.39 -9.95
C TYR A 28 -0.29 -5.91 -9.28
N TYR A 29 -0.16 -6.31 -8.02
CA TYR A 29 -1.26 -6.86 -7.24
C TYR A 29 -1.61 -5.98 -6.04
N ALA A 30 -0.61 -5.64 -5.23
CA ALA A 30 -0.80 -4.88 -4.02
C ALA A 30 0.51 -4.22 -3.58
N ARG A 31 0.42 -3.19 -2.74
CA ARG A 31 1.56 -2.61 -2.02
C ARG A 31 1.32 -2.74 -0.53
N ARG A 32 2.30 -3.32 0.17
CA ARG A 32 2.35 -3.32 1.63
C ARG A 32 3.23 -2.17 2.08
N ILE A 33 2.73 -1.36 2.98
CA ILE A 33 3.44 -0.20 3.50
C ILE A 33 3.53 -0.36 5.01
N VAL A 34 4.73 -0.24 5.57
CA VAL A 34 4.90 -0.09 7.02
C VAL A 34 5.21 1.36 7.30
N ALA A 35 4.34 2.00 8.07
CA ALA A 35 4.47 3.38 8.47
C ALA A 35 4.42 3.49 9.98
N ILE A 36 5.20 4.42 10.53
CA ILE A 36 5.14 4.81 11.93
C ILE A 36 4.10 5.92 12.02
N VAL A 37 2.99 5.65 12.69
CA VAL A 37 1.89 6.60 12.92
C VAL A 37 1.91 6.97 14.40
N ASP A 38 2.20 8.23 14.69
CA ASP A 38 2.27 8.77 16.06
C ASP A 38 3.16 7.94 17.00
N GLY A 39 4.30 7.47 16.48
CA GLY A 39 5.28 6.67 17.22
C GLY A 39 5.02 5.16 17.22
N VAL A 40 3.90 4.69 16.65
CA VAL A 40 3.55 3.27 16.57
C VAL A 40 3.73 2.74 15.15
N ALA A 41 4.53 1.68 14.99
CA ALA A 41 4.67 1.01 13.70
C ALA A 41 3.37 0.26 13.34
N ARG A 42 2.73 0.68 12.27
CA ARG A 42 1.53 0.07 11.69
C ARG A 42 1.82 -0.43 10.29
N GLN A 43 1.10 -1.47 9.91
CA GLN A 43 1.24 -2.11 8.61
C GLN A 43 -0.06 -1.96 7.84
N PHE A 44 0.05 -1.46 6.62
CA PHE A 44 -1.06 -1.23 5.71
C PHE A 44 -0.86 -2.08 4.47
N ARG A 45 -1.97 -2.56 3.91
CA ARG A 45 -1.97 -3.31 2.66
C ARG A 45 -3.00 -2.66 1.75
N PHE A 46 -2.52 -2.13 0.64
CA PHE A 46 -3.34 -1.51 -0.39
C PHE A 46 -3.35 -2.41 -1.62
N MET A 47 -4.54 -2.68 -2.15
CA MET A 47 -4.69 -3.40 -3.41
C MET A 47 -4.37 -2.48 -4.60
N ALA A 48 -4.16 -3.06 -5.78
CA ALA A 48 -3.86 -2.28 -6.99
C ALA A 48 -4.93 -1.24 -7.36
N ASN A 49 -6.18 -1.45 -6.95
CA ASN A 49 -7.27 -0.48 -7.13
C ASN A 49 -7.23 0.68 -6.12
N GLU A 50 -6.58 0.49 -4.97
CA GLU A 50 -6.51 1.51 -3.91
C GLU A 50 -5.26 2.36 -4.04
N LEU A 51 -4.14 1.76 -4.45
CA LEU A 51 -2.89 2.46 -4.63
C LEU A 51 -2.17 1.96 -5.88
N PRO A 52 -2.04 2.78 -6.94
CA PRO A 52 -1.47 2.35 -8.21
C PRO A 52 0.02 2.04 -8.13
N PHE A 53 0.55 1.33 -9.12
CA PHE A 53 1.96 0.96 -9.18
C PHE A 53 2.89 2.19 -9.23
N VAL A 54 2.46 3.23 -9.94
CA VAL A 54 3.18 4.51 -10.10
C VAL A 54 2.98 5.48 -8.92
N ALA A 55 2.33 5.05 -7.84
CA ALA A 55 2.02 5.94 -6.73
C ALA A 55 3.25 6.52 -6.05
N ASP A 56 3.22 7.83 -5.83
CA ASP A 56 4.26 8.60 -5.13
C ASP A 56 4.11 8.55 -3.60
N GLU A 57 5.07 9.15 -2.89
CA GLU A 57 5.08 9.19 -1.42
C GLU A 57 3.88 9.96 -0.84
N GLY A 58 3.42 11.00 -1.52
CA GLY A 58 2.24 11.78 -1.10
C GLY A 58 0.97 10.95 -1.21
N GLU A 59 0.79 10.23 -2.33
CA GLU A 59 -0.33 9.31 -2.51
C GLU A 59 -0.32 8.17 -1.47
N MET A 60 0.88 7.66 -1.12
CA MET A 60 1.02 6.65 -0.07
C MET A 60 0.57 7.18 1.30
N ILE A 61 0.94 8.40 1.66
CA ILE A 61 0.52 9.02 2.93
C ILE A 61 -0.99 9.26 2.92
N ALA A 62 -1.54 9.82 1.84
CA ALA A 62 -2.96 10.09 1.71
C ALA A 62 -3.83 8.82 1.81
N ALA A 63 -3.36 7.70 1.25
CA ALA A 63 -4.04 6.41 1.37
C ALA A 63 -4.04 5.89 2.82
N ILE A 64 -2.93 6.05 3.55
CA ILE A 64 -2.83 5.71 4.98
C ILE A 64 -3.79 6.59 5.81
N GLU A 65 -3.82 7.89 5.56
CA GLU A 65 -4.73 8.82 6.25
C GLU A 65 -6.21 8.46 6.00
N THR A 66 -6.55 8.12 4.76
CA THR A 66 -7.90 7.68 4.38
C THR A 66 -8.31 6.42 5.13
N GLN A 67 -7.40 5.45 5.25
CA GLN A 67 -7.66 4.20 5.96
C GLN A 67 -7.79 4.41 7.47
N LEU A 68 -6.93 5.22 8.08
CA LEU A 68 -6.99 5.57 9.49
C LEU A 68 -8.29 6.30 9.84
N ASN A 69 -8.74 7.24 8.99
CA ASN A 69 -10.02 7.92 9.17
C ASN A 69 -11.20 6.94 9.08
N LYS A 70 -11.20 6.00 8.12
CA LYS A 70 -12.23 4.94 8.04
C LYS A 70 -12.27 4.04 9.27
N GLU A 71 -11.12 3.70 9.84
CA GLU A 71 -11.06 2.92 11.08
C GLU A 71 -11.64 3.69 12.27
N GLN A 72 -11.42 5.00 12.36
CA GLN A 72 -12.01 5.85 13.39
C GLN A 72 -13.52 5.97 13.26
N THR A 73 -14.06 6.10 12.03
CA THR A 73 -15.51 6.23 11.80
C THR A 73 -16.31 4.95 12.10
N ASN A 74 -15.69 3.78 11.99
CA ASN A 74 -16.36 2.50 12.29
C ASN A 74 -16.30 2.11 13.78
N ALA A 75 -15.69 2.95 14.63
CA ALA A 75 -15.56 2.72 16.07
C ALA A 75 -16.57 3.52 16.92
N GLU A 76 -17.47 4.29 16.28
CA GLU A 76 -18.61 5.00 16.91
C GLU A 76 -19.95 4.31 16.66
#